data_AF-A0A957CY52-F1
#
_entry.id   AF-A0A957CY52-F1
#
_cell.length_a   1.000
_cell.length_b   1.000
_cell.length_c   1.000
_cell.angle_alpha   90.00
_cell.angle_beta   90.00
_cell.angle_gamma   90.00
#
_symmetry.space_group_name_H-M   'P 1'
#
loop_
_entity.id
_entity.type
_entity.pdbx_description
1 polymer ?
#
loop_
_entity_poly.entity_id
_entity_poly.type
_entity_poly.pdbx_seq_one_letter_code
_entity_poly.pdbx_strand_id
1 'polypeptide(L)'
;MQGKRVYPDKDGNLFLNKGEYGYDPAAKRWFACTPDGQMGNLGKHSVIEHDDGTITVSPSILVTSWSAGEWHGYLARGVWRQV
;
A
#
# COMPACT_ATOMS: atom_id res chain seq x y z
N MET A 1 -8.90 1.20 -9.19
CA MET A 1 -8.11 2.45 -9.33
C MET A 1 -6.65 2.09 -9.54
N GLN A 2 -5.94 2.74 -10.46
CA GLN A 2 -4.49 2.51 -10.63
C GLN A 2 -3.73 3.12 -9.44
N GLY A 3 -2.99 2.28 -8.71
CA GLY A 3 -2.09 2.72 -7.66
C GLY A 3 -0.75 3.18 -8.21
N LYS A 4 -0.03 3.97 -7.42
CA LYS A 4 1.26 4.53 -7.79
C LYS A 4 2.32 4.12 -6.76
N ARG A 5 3.41 3.54 -7.24
CA ARG A 5 4.60 3.30 -6.40
C ARG A 5 5.30 4.62 -6.12
N VAL A 6 5.69 4.84 -4.89
CA VAL A 6 6.52 5.96 -4.47
C VAL A 6 7.71 5.45 -3.65
N TYR A 7 8.74 6.28 -3.56
CA TYR A 7 10.00 5.96 -2.91
C TYR A 7 10.23 6.94 -1.75
N PRO A 8 10.97 6.54 -0.72
CA PRO A 8 11.38 7.46 0.34
C PRO A 8 12.11 8.67 -0.22
N ASP A 9 11.96 9.81 0.46
CA ASP A 9 12.71 11.03 0.13
C ASP A 9 14.21 10.90 0.45
N LYS A 10 14.97 11.97 0.21
CA LYS A 10 16.42 12.03 0.47
C LYS A 10 16.81 11.78 1.93
N ASP A 11 15.87 12.01 2.86
CA ASP A 11 16.06 11.85 4.30
C ASP A 11 15.55 10.48 4.77
N GLY A 12 15.08 9.63 3.84
CA GLY A 12 14.60 8.28 4.10
C GLY A 12 13.14 8.19 4.53
N ASN A 13 12.38 9.30 4.48
CA ASN A 13 10.98 9.31 4.90
C ASN A 13 10.06 8.88 3.76
N LEU A 14 9.16 7.92 4.05
CA LEU A 14 8.13 7.49 3.11
C LEU A 14 6.81 8.22 3.38
N PHE A 15 6.42 9.12 2.48
CA PHE A 15 5.12 9.81 2.50
C PHE A 15 4.20 9.25 1.41
N LEU A 16 3.01 8.81 1.80
CA LEU A 16 2.03 8.19 0.89
C LEU A 16 0.74 9.01 0.82
N ASN A 17 0.33 9.41 -0.39
CA ASN A 17 -1.01 9.93 -0.66
C ASN A 17 -1.98 8.79 -1.00
N LYS A 18 -3.28 9.11 -1.11
CA LYS A 18 -4.33 8.15 -1.43
C LYS A 18 -3.98 7.32 -2.67
N GLY A 19 -4.05 5.99 -2.54
CA GLY A 19 -3.73 5.06 -3.62
C GLY A 19 -2.25 4.78 -3.86
N GLU A 20 -1.35 5.44 -3.13
CA GLU A 20 0.09 5.23 -3.25
C GLU A 20 0.56 4.09 -2.33
N TYR A 21 1.67 3.47 -2.71
CA TYR A 21 2.33 2.43 -1.93
C TYR A 21 3.84 2.51 -2.10
N GLY A 22 4.59 2.02 -1.12
CA GLY A 22 6.04 2.09 -1.15
C GLY A 22 6.70 1.19 -0.10
N TYR A 23 7.96 0.89 -0.34
CA TYR A 23 8.80 0.18 0.62
C TYR A 23 9.54 1.19 1.49
N ASP A 24 9.43 1.05 2.80
CA ASP A 24 10.21 1.79 3.77
C ASP A 24 11.44 0.96 4.16
N PRO A 25 12.66 1.40 3.79
CA PRO A 25 13.89 0.69 4.10
C PRO A 25 14.26 0.75 5.59
N ALA A 26 13.85 1.79 6.33
CA ALA A 26 14.11 1.90 7.76
C ALA A 26 13.25 0.91 8.55
N ALA A 27 11.96 0.81 8.21
CA ALA A 27 11.03 -0.15 8.84
C ALA A 27 11.10 -1.57 8.23
N LYS A 28 11.86 -1.73 7.15
CA LYS A 28 12.04 -2.96 6.36
C LYS A 28 10.72 -3.60 5.94
N ARG A 29 9.75 -2.79 5.51
CA ARG A 29 8.41 -3.29 5.13
C ARG A 29 7.71 -2.40 4.13
N TRP A 30 6.70 -2.96 3.51
CA TRP A 30 5.79 -2.25 2.62
C TRP A 30 4.70 -1.52 3.39
N PHE A 31 4.35 -0.34 2.90
CA PHE A 31 3.20 0.44 3.32
C PHE A 31 2.34 0.81 2.11
N ALA A 32 1.07 1.03 2.35
CA ALA A 32 0.14 1.50 1.34
C ALA A 32 -0.89 2.44 1.95
N CYS A 33 -1.31 3.43 1.18
CA CYS A 33 -2.45 4.28 1.47
C CYS A 33 -3.60 3.84 0.57
N THR A 34 -4.70 3.39 1.16
CA THR A 34 -5.86 2.93 0.42
C THR A 34 -6.45 4.04 -0.46
N PRO A 35 -7.27 3.72 -1.48
CA PRO A 35 -7.89 4.72 -2.33
C PRO A 35 -8.70 5.81 -1.61
N ASP A 36 -9.28 5.49 -0.46
CA ASP A 36 -10.03 6.43 0.39
C ASP A 36 -9.14 7.21 1.37
N GLY A 37 -7.89 6.79 1.55
CA GLY A 37 -6.85 7.51 2.30
C GLY A 37 -6.47 6.93 3.65
N GLN A 38 -6.82 5.67 3.91
CA GLN A 38 -6.44 4.98 5.14
C GLN A 38 -5.05 4.35 5.00
N MET A 39 -4.22 4.48 6.04
CA MET A 39 -2.85 3.97 6.01
C MET A 39 -2.79 2.52 6.46
N GLY A 40 -2.11 1.68 5.67
CA GLY A 40 -1.93 0.25 5.92
C GLY A 40 -0.45 -0.14 5.99
N ASN A 41 -0.10 -0.90 7.02
CA ASN A 41 1.18 -1.61 7.12
C ASN A 41 1.00 -3.02 6.55
N LEU A 42 1.83 -3.39 5.57
CA LEU A 42 1.74 -4.67 4.84
C LEU A 42 2.76 -5.71 5.35
N GLY A 43 3.34 -5.52 6.53
CA GLY A 43 4.33 -6.43 7.11
C GLY A 43 3.80 -7.81 7.50
N LYS A 44 2.47 -8.01 7.48
CA LYS A 44 1.82 -9.32 7.64
C LYS A 44 1.29 -9.89 6.32
N HIS A 45 1.62 -9.26 5.20
CA HIS A 45 1.22 -9.67 3.87
C HIS A 45 2.43 -10.20 3.10
N SER A 46 2.17 -11.10 2.15
CA SER A 46 3.13 -11.42 1.09
C SER A 46 3.02 -10.36 0.00
N VAL A 47 4.16 -9.81 -0.38
CA VAL A 47 4.27 -8.80 -1.45
C VAL A 47 5.16 -9.35 -2.55
N ILE A 48 4.63 -9.38 -3.76
CA ILE A 48 5.35 -9.77 -4.97
C ILE A 48 5.57 -8.52 -5.81
N GLU A 49 6.83 -8.18 -6.08
CA GLU A 49 7.19 -7.15 -7.04
C GLU A 49 7.18 -7.72 -8.46
N HIS A 50 6.72 -6.92 -9.42
CA HIS A 50 6.67 -7.28 -10.83
C HIS A 50 7.69 -6.48 -11.64
N ASP A 51 8.04 -6.98 -12.83
CA ASP A 51 9.00 -6.35 -13.73
C ASP A 51 8.58 -4.93 -14.20
N ASP A 52 7.28 -4.63 -14.16
CA ASP A 52 6.72 -3.30 -14.45
C ASP A 52 6.84 -2.31 -13.26
N GLY A 53 7.49 -2.74 -12.17
CA GLY A 53 7.68 -1.95 -10.95
C GLY A 53 6.49 -1.92 -10.01
N THR A 54 5.35 -2.52 -10.39
CA THR A 54 4.16 -2.63 -9.53
C THR A 54 4.27 -3.78 -8.54
N ILE A 55 3.30 -3.88 -7.62
CA ILE A 55 3.23 -4.99 -6.66
C ILE A 55 1.87 -5.71 -6.68
N THR A 56 1.89 -6.98 -6.28
CA THR A 56 0.71 -7.71 -5.82
C THR A 56 0.84 -8.01 -4.34
N VAL A 57 -0.24 -7.81 -3.59
CA VAL A 57 -0.33 -8.05 -2.15
C VAL A 57 -1.35 -9.14 -1.86
N SER A 58 -0.96 -10.11 -1.04
CA SER A 58 -1.84 -11.19 -0.57
C SER A 58 -1.63 -11.46 0.92
N PRO A 59 -2.68 -11.78 1.71
CA PRO A 59 -4.10 -11.85 1.34
C PRO A 59 -4.69 -10.45 1.06
N SER A 60 -6.03 -10.32 1.02
CA SER A 60 -6.69 -9.01 0.97
C SER A 60 -6.19 -8.07 2.08
N ILE A 61 -6.23 -6.77 1.80
CA ILE A 61 -5.88 -5.70 2.71
C ILE A 61 -7.16 -5.22 3.39
N LEU A 62 -7.21 -5.34 4.71
CA LEU A 62 -8.25 -4.80 5.56
C LEU A 62 -7.64 -3.68 6.41
N VAL A 63 -8.20 -2.47 6.32
CA VAL A 63 -7.83 -1.33 7.15
C VAL A 63 -9.08 -0.87 7.89
N THR A 64 -8.98 -0.80 9.21
CA THR A 64 -10.06 -0.34 10.08
C THR A 64 -9.59 0.90 10.83
N SER A 65 -10.35 1.98 10.75
CA SER A 65 -10.12 3.24 11.45
C SER A 65 -11.38 3.66 12.20
N TRP A 66 -11.21 4.15 13.42
CA TRP A 66 -12.32 4.69 14.21
C TRP A 66 -13.02 5.86 13.51
N SER A 67 -12.28 6.73 12.83
CA SER A 67 -12.82 7.95 12.23
C SER A 67 -13.21 7.80 10.75
N ALA A 68 -12.68 6.80 10.06
CA ALA A 68 -12.84 6.63 8.61
C ALA A 68 -13.60 5.36 8.22
N GLY A 69 -13.98 4.53 9.19
CA GLY A 69 -14.65 3.26 8.94
C GLY A 69 -13.68 2.17 8.49
N GLU A 70 -14.14 1.34 7.56
CA GLU A 70 -13.40 0.19 7.08
C GLU A 70 -13.14 0.30 5.58
N TRP A 71 -11.92 -0.05 5.16
CA TRP A 71 -11.59 -0.31 3.77
C TRP A 71 -11.08 -1.75 3.63
N HIS A 72 -11.70 -2.53 2.74
CA HIS A 72 -11.31 -3.90 2.44
C HIS A 72 -11.14 -4.11 0.94
N GLY A 73 -10.01 -4.66 0.51
CA GLY A 73 -9.77 -4.90 -0.90
C GLY A 73 -8.45 -5.57 -1.23
N TYR A 74 -8.04 -5.44 -2.49
CA TYR A 74 -6.84 -6.05 -3.06
C TYR A 74 -5.99 -5.00 -3.79
N LEU A 75 -4.67 -5.23 -3.79
CA LEU A 75 -3.71 -4.56 -4.67
C LEU A 75 -3.04 -5.62 -5.53
N ALA A 76 -3.36 -5.69 -6.81
CA ALA A 76 -2.83 -6.70 -7.73
C ALA A 76 -2.24 -6.01 -8.97
N ARG A 77 -0.95 -6.24 -9.24
CA ARG A 77 -0.18 -5.55 -10.29
C ARG A 77 -0.40 -4.03 -10.27
N GLY A 78 -0.35 -3.45 -9.07
CA GLY A 78 -0.57 -2.01 -8.86
C GLY A 78 -2.02 -1.54 -8.98
N VAL A 79 -2.99 -2.41 -9.25
CA VAL A 79 -4.41 -2.04 -9.35
C VAL A 79 -5.14 -2.30 -8.04
N TRP A 80 -5.77 -1.25 -7.50
CA TRP A 80 -6.66 -1.32 -6.36
C TRP A 80 -8.07 -1.76 -6.76
N ARG A 81 -8.61 -2.74 -6.04
CA ARG A 81 -10.01 -3.18 -6.14
C ARG A 81 -10.60 -3.39 -4.74
N GLN A 82 -11.72 -2.74 -4.45
CA GLN A 82 -12.48 -2.93 -3.22
C GLN A 82 -13.40 -4.16 -3.35
N VAL A 83 -13.73 -4.80 -2.23
CA VAL A 83 -14.73 -5.89 -2.15
C VAL A 83 -16.07 -5.40 -1.63
#